data_AF-A0A917JTD5-F1
#
_entry.id   AF-A0A917JTD5-F1
#
_cell.length_a   1.000
_cell.length_b   1.000
_cell.length_c   1.000
_cell.angle_alpha   90.00
_cell.angle_beta   90.00
_cell.angle_gamma   90.00
#
_symmetry.space_group_name_H-M   'P 1'
#
loop_
_entity.id
_entity.type
_entity.pdbx_description
1 polymer ?
#
loop_
_entity_poly.entity_id
_entity_poly.type
_entity_poly.pdbx_seq_one_letter_code
_entity_poly.pdbx_strand_id
1 'polypeptide(L)' 'MTTVLSRLRESARAAWQIVRGVVGENAYERYLEHQRRHHPDEEPLPEREFWRRHIDRQDAQPGSRCC' A
#
# COMPACT_ATOMS: atom_id res chain seq x y z
N MET A 1 27.03 -6.79 16.84
CA MET A 1 26.34 -7.12 15.56
C MET A 1 24.86 -6.73 15.60
N THR A 2 24.53 -5.52 16.07
CA THR A 2 23.13 -5.09 16.31
C THR A 2 22.75 -3.86 15.50
N THR A 3 23.74 -3.10 15.02
CA THR A 3 23.59 -1.84 14.30
C THR A 3 22.97 -1.99 12.91
N VAL A 4 23.15 -3.15 12.26
CA VAL A 4 22.61 -3.45 10.92
C VAL A 4 21.09 -3.58 10.97
N LEU A 5 20.54 -4.25 12.00
CA LEU A 5 19.10 -4.42 12.20
C LEU A 5 18.41 -3.10 12.53
N SER A 6 19.07 -2.22 13.30
CA SER A 6 18.55 -0.88 13.61
C SER A 6 18.50 0.01 12.37
N ARG A 7 19.55 0.00 11.53
CA ARG A 7 19.53 0.72 10.24
C ARG A 7 18.47 0.16 9.30
N LEU A 8 18.31 -1.16 9.21
CA LEU A 8 17.25 -1.78 8.41
C LEU A 8 15.85 -1.35 8.86
N ARG A 9 15.59 -1.26 10.17
CA ARG A 9 14.29 -0.79 10.69
C ARG A 9 14.05 0.69 10.41
N GLU A 10 15.06 1.53 10.55
CA GLU A 10 14.94 2.97 10.25
C GLU A 10 14.75 3.21 8.74
N SER A 11 15.50 2.49 7.90
CA SER A 11 15.31 2.51 6.44
C SER A 11 13.94 1.97 6.03
N ALA A 12 13.47 0.90 6.66
CA ALA A 12 12.12 0.36 6.43
C ALA A 12 11.04 1.35 6.86
N ARG A 13 11.23 2.07 7.97
CA ARG A 13 10.29 3.09 8.44
C ARG A 13 10.26 4.29 7.52
N ALA A 14 11.41 4.79 7.07
CA ALA A 14 11.50 5.87 6.09
C ALA A 14 10.89 5.47 4.75
N ALA A 15 11.21 4.27 4.25
CA ALA A 15 10.57 3.69 3.08
C ALA A 15 9.06 3.57 3.29
N TRP A 16 8.60 3.15 4.47
CA TRP A 16 7.18 3.03 4.76
C TRP A 16 6.45 4.39 4.86
N GLN A 17 7.14 5.45 5.29
CA GLN A 17 6.62 6.83 5.26
C GLN A 17 6.50 7.35 3.82
N ILE A 18 7.54 7.15 3.00
CA ILE A 18 7.50 7.49 1.58
C ILE A 18 6.42 6.68 0.88
N VAL A 19 6.33 5.38 1.17
CA VAL A 19 5.27 4.51 0.68
C VAL A 19 3.91 5.01 1.13
N ARG A 20 3.71 5.53 2.34
CA ARG A 20 2.40 6.10 2.71
C ARG A 20 2.04 7.38 1.97
N GLY A 21 3.01 8.26 1.70
CA GLY A 21 2.78 9.45 0.88
C GLY A 21 2.52 9.09 -0.59
N VAL A 22 3.37 8.23 -1.15
CA VAL A 22 3.33 7.78 -2.54
C VAL A 22 2.19 6.79 -2.79
N VAL A 23 1.71 6.04 -1.78
CA VAL A 23 0.50 5.20 -1.91
C VAL A 23 -0.74 6.08 -2.09
N GLY A 24 -0.75 7.31 -1.59
CA GLY A 24 -1.85 8.24 -1.88
C GLY A 24 -1.97 8.58 -3.37
N GLU A 25 -0.83 8.76 -4.06
CA GLU A 25 -0.81 9.20 -5.48
C GLU A 25 -0.58 8.04 -6.47
N ASN A 26 0.20 7.02 -6.10
CA ASN A 26 0.61 5.88 -6.93
C ASN A 26 0.11 4.53 -6.39
N ALA A 27 -0.99 4.51 -5.61
CA ALA A 27 -1.60 3.25 -5.13
C ALA A 27 -1.86 2.26 -6.26
N TYR A 28 -2.29 2.76 -7.42
CA TYR A 28 -2.59 1.94 -8.57
C TYR A 28 -1.33 1.34 -9.22
N GLU A 29 -0.28 2.12 -9.44
CA GLU A 29 0.99 1.61 -9.99
C GLU A 29 1.62 0.54 -9.09
N ARG A 30 1.58 0.76 -7.76
CA ARG A 30 2.04 -0.24 -6.79
C ARG A 30 1.20 -1.51 -6.80
N TYR A 31 -0.12 -1.38 -6.97
CA TYR A 31 -1.01 -2.52 -7.15
C TYR A 31 -0.63 -3.31 -8.41
N LEU A 32 -0.37 -2.63 -9.53
CA LEU A 32 0.07 -3.27 -10.77
C LEU A 32 1.45 -3.95 -10.64
N GLU A 33 2.42 -3.34 -9.96
CA GLU A 33 3.70 -4.00 -9.66
C GLU A 33 3.52 -5.23 -8.76
N HIS A 34 2.67 -5.15 -7.74
CA HIS A 34 2.40 -6.28 -6.85
C HIS A 34 1.70 -7.41 -7.60
N GLN A 35 0.67 -7.10 -8.38
CA GLN A 35 -0.05 -8.07 -9.22
C GLN A 35 0.91 -8.74 -10.19
N ARG A 36 1.76 -7.98 -10.92
CA ARG A 36 2.74 -8.55 -11.85
C ARG A 36 3.77 -9.48 -11.17
N ARG A 37 4.13 -9.20 -9.91
CA ARG A 37 5.14 -9.99 -9.17
C ARG A 37 4.55 -11.24 -8.52
N HIS A 38 3.31 -11.18 -8.05
CA HIS A 38 2.68 -12.26 -7.25
C HIS A 38 1.61 -13.05 -8.02
N HIS A 39 0.99 -12.43 -9.02
CA HIS A 39 -0.12 -12.96 -9.80
C HIS A 39 0.06 -12.64 -11.30
N PRO A 40 1.15 -13.13 -11.94
CA PRO A 40 1.44 -12.83 -13.34
C PRO A 40 0.39 -13.40 -14.32
N ASP A 41 -0.37 -14.42 -13.91
CA ASP A 41 -1.41 -15.08 -14.71
C ASP A 41 -2.80 -14.43 -14.59
N GLU A 42 -2.97 -13.45 -13.69
CA GLU A 42 -4.27 -12.82 -13.44
C GLU A 42 -4.27 -11.37 -13.92
N GLU A 43 -5.31 -11.01 -14.66
CA GLU A 43 -5.46 -9.68 -15.23
C GLU A 43 -5.72 -8.65 -14.11
N PRO A 44 -4.91 -7.58 -14.01
CA PRO A 44 -5.08 -6.58 -12.96
C PRO A 44 -6.42 -5.87 -13.08
N LEU A 45 -7.00 -5.51 -11.93
CA LEU A 45 -8.21 -4.70 -11.89
C LEU A 45 -8.01 -3.36 -12.61
N PRO A 46 -9.02 -2.85 -13.33
CA PRO A 46 -8.96 -1.53 -13.95
C PRO A 46 -8.91 -0.44 -12.87
N GLU A 47 -8.17 0.64 -13.16
CA GLU A 47 -7.93 1.76 -12.25
C GLU A 47 -9.20 2.26 -11.54
N ARG A 48 -10.30 2.40 -12.28
CA ARG A 48 -11.58 2.89 -11.75
C ARG A 48 -12.19 1.95 -10.72
N GLU A 49 -12.10 0.63 -10.92
CA GLU A 49 -12.58 -0.35 -9.93
C GLU A 49 -11.65 -0.42 -8.73
N PHE A 50 -10.34 -0.31 -8.95
CA PHE A 50 -9.36 -0.24 -7.88
C PHE A 50 -9.66 0.93 -6.94
N TRP A 51 -9.84 2.15 -7.47
CA TRP A 51 -10.17 3.32 -6.66
C TRP A 51 -11.53 3.20 -5.97
N ARG A 52 -12.53 2.65 -6.66
CA ARG A 52 -13.85 2.40 -6.05
C ARG A 52 -13.74 1.47 -4.84
N ARG A 53 -13.04 0.34 -4.96
CA ARG A 53 -12.78 -0.58 -3.84
C ARG A 53 -11.90 0.04 -2.76
N HIS A 54 -10.94 0.88 -3.15
CA HIS A 54 -10.04 1.55 -2.21
C HIS A 54 -10.81 2.51 -1.31
N ILE A 55 -11.65 3.36 -1.90
CA ILE A 55 -12.50 4.33 -1.18
C ILE A 55 -13.55 3.59 -0.35
N ASP A 56 -14.23 2.60 -0.92
CA ASP A 56 -15.22 1.78 -0.22
C ASP A 56 -14.62 1.10 1.02
N ARG A 57 -13.40 0.57 0.93
CA ARG A 57 -12.69 -0.03 2.07
C ARG A 57 -12.25 0.99 3.12
N GLN A 58 -11.99 2.24 2.73
CA GLN A 58 -11.70 3.33 3.67
C GLN A 58 -12.98 3.82 4.36
N ASP A 59 -14.09 3.94 3.62
CA ASP A 59 -15.40 4.35 4.11
C ASP A 59 -16.03 3.29 5.03
N ALA A 60 -15.92 2.01 4.65
CA ALA A 60 -16.41 0.86 5.42
C ALA A 60 -15.60 0.58 6.70
N GLN A 61 -14.46 1.25 6.90
CA GLN A 61 -13.71 1.23 8.17
C GLN A 61 -13.72 2.61 8.85
N PRO A 62 -14.88 3.11 9.32
CA PRO A 62 -14.94 4.32 10.15
C PRO A 62 -14.52 4.05 11.62
N GLY A 63 -13.94 2.87 11.89
CA GLY A 63 -13.80 2.24 13.21
C GLY A 63 -12.74 2.81 14.16
N SER A 64 -12.55 4.12 14.21
CA SER A 64 -11.88 4.78 15.34
C SER A 64 -12.66 5.99 15.89
N ARG A 65 -13.96 6.05 15.62
CA ARG A 65 -14.91 6.84 16.41
C ARG A 65 -15.85 5.90 17.16
N CYS A 66 -15.33 5.15 18.14
CA CYS A 66 -16.17 4.83 19.28
C CYS A 66 -16.09 6.02 20.24
N CYS A 67 -17.25 6.40 20.75
CA CYS A 67 -17.49 7.44 21.74
C CYS A 67 -16.57 7.35 22.97
#